data_AF-A0A4Y8K9I9-F1
#
_entry.id   AF-A0A4Y8K9I9-F1
#
_cell.length_a   1.000
_cell.length_b   1.000
_cell.length_c   1.000
_cell.angle_alpha   90.00
_cell.angle_beta   90.00
_cell.angle_gamma   90.00
#
_symmetry.space_group_name_H-M   'P 1'
#
loop_
_entity.id
_entity.type
_entity.pdbx_description
1 polymer ?
#
loop_
_entity_poly.entity_id
_entity_poly.type
_entity_poly.pdbx_seq_one_letter_code
_entity_poly.pdbx_strand_id
1 'polypeptide(L)'
;MIVTTFVTTTETAGSVPVSGTALHDHLTDAGSIWLEAARVDVEHHSAAITQHYPAVSRRCGRAPLRDGDLLGLRYGTVDDAARGVLLGALAGPECVDLLDDLYRHGDAGEKRGVLRGLHRLDGPDDPRGTGIGSTLLTLVEDALRTNDVRLVAAALQPYGARYLGVEAYRHAVVKCVFMGVPLHVIANLAERQDAELVRMLVDLAHERSAAGRDIPADIPAVVAAFPECLHRADLPADLLNALQPAIPLYIRSKNSTCASWTRTFT
;
A
#
# COMPACT_ATOMS: atom_id res chain seq x y z
N MET A 1 -46.30 -1.43 23.30
CA MET A 1 -45.32 -0.48 22.72
C MET A 1 -43.94 -0.97 23.08
N ILE A 2 -43.28 -1.69 22.17
CA ILE A 2 -41.91 -2.18 22.34
C ILE A 2 -41.09 -1.40 21.30
N VAL A 3 -40.19 -0.54 21.77
CA VAL A 3 -39.27 0.24 20.93
C VAL A 3 -38.07 -0.66 20.66
N THR A 4 -38.00 -1.22 19.47
CA THR A 4 -36.83 -1.96 18.98
C THR A 4 -35.83 -0.95 18.43
N THR A 5 -34.79 -0.65 19.20
CA THR A 5 -33.66 0.17 18.76
C THR A 5 -32.74 -0.66 17.87
N PHE A 6 -32.77 -0.41 16.56
CA PHE A 6 -31.77 -0.95 15.63
C PHE A 6 -30.49 -0.13 15.76
N VAL A 7 -29.42 -0.75 16.25
CA VAL A 7 -28.06 -0.21 16.18
C VAL A 7 -27.49 -0.59 14.82
N THR A 8 -27.44 0.37 13.90
CA THR A 8 -26.74 0.23 12.62
C THR A 8 -25.24 0.43 12.85
N THR A 9 -24.47 -0.65 12.78
CA THR A 9 -23.01 -0.60 12.80
C THR A 9 -22.52 -0.05 11.46
N THR A 10 -22.01 1.18 11.45
CA THR A 10 -21.34 1.78 10.28
C THR A 10 -19.91 1.26 10.19
N GLU A 11 -19.64 0.43 9.19
CA GLU A 11 -18.30 -0.07 8.86
C GLU A 11 -17.55 1.01 8.05
N THR A 12 -16.58 1.65 8.68
CA THR A 12 -15.68 2.65 8.09
C THR A 12 -14.59 1.95 7.28
N ALA A 13 -14.46 2.33 6.01
CA ALA A 13 -13.34 1.93 5.15
C ALA A 13 -12.04 2.63 5.61
N GLY A 14 -11.48 2.16 6.72
CA GLY A 14 -10.10 2.42 7.12
C GLY A 14 -9.16 1.45 6.43
N SER A 15 -7.86 1.76 6.42
CA SER A 15 -6.82 0.77 6.12
C SER A 15 -7.15 -0.50 6.89
N VAL A 16 -7.51 -1.59 6.23
CA VAL A 16 -7.81 -2.84 6.94
C VAL A 16 -6.46 -3.33 7.43
N PRO A 17 -6.13 -3.25 8.74
CA PRO A 17 -4.98 -3.96 9.23
C PRO A 17 -5.23 -5.42 8.85
N VAL A 18 -4.22 -6.11 8.35
CA VAL A 18 -4.24 -7.57 8.40
C VAL A 18 -4.25 -7.89 9.89
N SER A 19 -5.45 -8.00 10.46
CA SER A 19 -5.69 -8.38 11.85
C SER A 19 -5.00 -9.73 12.07
N GLY A 20 -4.43 -9.96 13.27
CA GLY A 20 -3.78 -11.23 13.59
C GLY A 20 -4.65 -12.45 13.29
N THR A 21 -5.97 -12.30 13.37
CA THR A 21 -6.97 -13.30 12.96
C THR A 21 -6.85 -13.72 11.49
N ALA A 22 -6.63 -12.76 10.58
CA ALA A 22 -6.56 -13.07 9.15
C ALA A 22 -5.28 -13.84 8.79
N LEU A 23 -4.16 -13.60 9.48
CA LEU A 23 -2.95 -14.41 9.28
C LEU A 23 -3.12 -15.82 9.84
N HIS A 24 -3.74 -15.95 11.01
CA HIS A 24 -3.94 -17.23 11.68
C HIS A 24 -4.67 -18.25 10.79
N ASP A 25 -5.70 -17.80 10.05
CA ASP A 25 -6.48 -18.64 9.13
C ASP A 25 -5.65 -19.24 7.97
N HIS A 26 -4.48 -18.68 7.67
CA HIS A 26 -3.59 -19.15 6.60
C HIS A 26 -2.40 -19.98 7.08
N LEU A 27 -2.17 -20.05 8.40
CA LEU A 27 -1.04 -20.78 8.96
C LEU A 27 -1.42 -22.23 9.24
N THR A 28 -0.47 -23.15 9.02
CA THR A 28 -0.55 -24.48 9.63
C THR A 28 -0.29 -24.37 11.13
N ASP A 29 -0.72 -25.35 11.92
CA ASP A 29 -0.41 -25.40 13.37
C ASP A 29 1.09 -25.26 13.64
N ALA A 30 1.91 -25.98 12.87
CA ALA A 30 3.36 -25.92 12.96
C ALA A 30 3.91 -24.52 12.61
N GLY A 31 3.35 -23.86 11.59
CA GLY A 31 3.70 -22.50 11.20
C GLY A 31 3.33 -21.48 12.27
N SER A 32 2.14 -21.60 12.87
CA SER A 32 1.67 -20.73 13.96
C SER A 32 2.54 -20.86 15.21
N ILE A 33 2.84 -22.09 15.62
CA ILE A 33 3.72 -22.36 16.78
C ILE A 33 5.13 -21.80 16.53
N TRP A 34 5.67 -22.03 15.33
CA TRP A 34 7.00 -21.52 14.98
C TRP A 34 7.04 -19.99 14.97
N LEU A 35 6.03 -19.33 14.38
CA LEU A 35 5.99 -17.87 14.29
C LEU A 35 5.91 -17.23 15.68
N GLU A 36 5.11 -17.79 16.58
CA GLU A 36 5.01 -17.29 17.95
C GLU A 36 6.33 -17.46 18.72
N ALA A 37 6.98 -18.62 18.60
CA ALA A 37 8.29 -18.84 19.21
C ALA A 37 9.35 -17.86 18.68
N ALA A 38 9.38 -17.64 17.36
CA ALA A 38 10.28 -16.68 16.72
C ALA A 38 9.99 -15.23 17.15
N ARG A 39 8.70 -14.86 17.27
CA ARG A 39 8.28 -13.54 17.77
C ARG A 39 8.77 -13.29 19.19
N VAL A 40 8.58 -14.26 20.08
CA VAL A 40 9.04 -14.19 21.48
C VAL A 40 10.56 -14.08 21.54
N ASP A 41 11.30 -14.83 20.72
CA ASP A 41 12.76 -14.76 20.69
C ASP A 41 13.26 -13.38 20.22
N VAL A 42 12.65 -12.82 19.16
CA VAL A 42 12.95 -11.45 18.68
C VAL A 42 12.63 -10.39 19.72
N GLU A 43 11.52 -10.54 20.45
CA GLU A 43 11.10 -9.62 21.53
C GLU A 43 12.12 -9.57 22.68
N HIS A 44 12.76 -10.70 22.99
CA HIS A 44 13.81 -10.77 24.02
C HIS A 44 15.19 -10.39 23.46
N HIS A 45 15.46 -10.68 22.18
CA HIS A 45 16.74 -10.50 21.53
C HIS A 45 16.54 -10.02 20.08
N SER A 46 16.53 -8.71 19.84
CA SER A 46 16.30 -8.13 18.50
C SER A 46 17.18 -8.75 17.40
N ALA A 47 18.45 -9.08 17.71
CA ALA A 47 19.39 -9.72 16.78
C ALA A 47 18.93 -11.10 16.25
N ALA A 48 18.07 -11.82 16.99
CA ALA A 48 17.52 -13.11 16.55
C ALA A 48 16.70 -13.00 15.26
N ILE A 49 16.23 -11.79 14.91
CA ILE A 49 15.48 -11.56 13.68
C ILE A 49 16.30 -11.93 12.44
N THR A 50 17.62 -11.76 12.48
CA THR A 50 18.53 -12.08 11.36
C THR A 50 18.46 -13.57 10.99
N GLN A 51 18.20 -14.44 11.96
CA GLN A 51 18.00 -15.88 11.75
C GLN A 51 16.57 -16.21 11.34
N HIS A 52 15.57 -15.61 11.98
CA HIS A 52 14.17 -15.99 11.79
C HIS A 52 13.57 -15.41 10.50
N TYR A 53 13.94 -14.18 10.14
CA TYR A 53 13.34 -13.45 9.02
C TYR A 53 13.46 -14.17 7.66
N PRO A 54 14.61 -14.76 7.30
CA PRO A 54 14.74 -15.53 6.06
C PRO A 54 14.00 -16.88 6.10
N ALA A 55 13.76 -17.42 7.30
CA ALA A 55 13.09 -18.70 7.48
C ALA A 55 11.57 -18.62 7.34
N VAL A 56 10.97 -17.43 7.50
CA VAL A 56 9.52 -17.21 7.52
C VAL A 56 8.83 -17.90 6.34
N SER A 57 9.32 -17.69 5.12
CA SER A 57 8.64 -18.20 3.93
C SER A 57 8.59 -19.72 3.84
N ARG A 58 9.56 -20.43 4.46
CA ARG A 58 9.59 -21.90 4.54
C ARG A 58 8.71 -22.43 5.67
N ARG A 59 8.48 -21.63 6.71
CA ARG A 59 7.78 -22.04 7.94
C ARG A 59 6.30 -21.67 7.91
N CYS A 60 5.98 -20.52 7.32
CA CYS A 60 4.63 -19.95 7.28
C CYS A 60 3.98 -20.07 5.90
N GLY A 61 4.75 -20.23 4.83
CA GLY A 61 4.25 -20.26 3.46
C GLY A 61 4.25 -18.89 2.77
N ARG A 62 3.87 -18.86 1.49
CA ARG A 62 3.99 -17.69 0.59
C ARG A 62 2.69 -17.35 -0.16
N ALA A 63 1.58 -17.98 0.23
CA ALA A 63 0.31 -17.78 -0.44
C ALA A 63 -0.15 -16.31 -0.31
N PRO A 64 -0.88 -15.76 -1.29
CA PRO A 64 -1.61 -14.53 -1.11
C PRO A 64 -2.55 -14.60 0.10
N LEU A 65 -2.68 -13.49 0.84
CA LEU A 65 -3.65 -13.40 1.94
C LEU A 65 -5.10 -13.27 1.45
N ARG A 66 -5.30 -12.99 0.16
CA ARG A 66 -6.61 -12.86 -0.48
C ARG A 66 -6.55 -13.44 -1.90
N ASP A 67 -7.52 -14.28 -2.25
CA ASP A 67 -7.57 -14.97 -3.55
C ASP A 67 -7.60 -14.00 -4.76
N GLY A 68 -8.18 -12.81 -4.58
CA GLY A 68 -8.22 -11.77 -5.62
C GLY A 68 -6.94 -10.93 -5.76
N ASP A 69 -5.92 -11.17 -4.94
CA ASP A 69 -4.65 -10.43 -4.93
C ASP A 69 -3.47 -11.38 -5.18
N LEU A 70 -3.45 -12.02 -6.35
CA LEU A 70 -2.53 -13.12 -6.69
C LEU A 70 -1.04 -12.79 -6.48
N LEU A 71 -0.64 -11.52 -6.62
CA LEU A 71 0.73 -11.06 -6.42
C LEU A 71 0.97 -10.46 -5.02
N GLY A 72 -0.05 -10.35 -4.18
CA GLY A 72 0.01 -9.73 -2.87
C GLY A 72 0.29 -8.23 -2.92
N LEU A 73 -0.16 -7.51 -3.95
CA LEU A 73 0.13 -6.09 -4.12
C LEU A 73 -0.60 -5.25 -3.07
N ARG A 74 -1.86 -5.57 -2.78
CA ARG A 74 -2.69 -4.80 -1.85
C ARG A 74 -2.57 -5.32 -0.42
N TYR A 75 -2.80 -6.61 -0.24
CA TYR A 75 -2.89 -7.23 1.08
C TYR A 75 -1.60 -7.92 1.50
N GLY A 76 -0.78 -8.34 0.54
CA GLY A 76 0.45 -9.08 0.80
C GLY A 76 0.24 -10.59 0.79
N THR A 77 1.34 -11.30 1.01
CA THR A 77 1.36 -12.76 1.17
C THR A 77 1.52 -13.15 2.65
N VAL A 78 1.31 -14.44 2.95
CA VAL A 78 1.45 -14.98 4.30
C VAL A 78 2.82 -14.69 4.91
N ASP A 79 3.89 -14.79 4.13
CA ASP A 79 5.24 -14.45 4.58
C ASP A 79 5.46 -12.95 4.76
N ASP A 80 4.76 -12.07 4.03
CA ASP A 80 4.82 -10.63 4.30
C ASP A 80 4.19 -10.31 5.66
N ALA A 81 3.02 -10.89 5.97
CA ALA A 81 2.33 -10.68 7.24
C ALA A 81 3.11 -11.30 8.42
N ALA A 82 3.63 -12.52 8.26
CA ALA A 82 4.45 -13.16 9.28
C ALA A 82 5.77 -12.42 9.53
N ARG A 83 6.43 -11.89 8.49
CA ARG A 83 7.56 -10.97 8.65
C ARG A 83 7.14 -9.70 9.39
N GLY A 84 5.98 -9.14 9.09
CA GLY A 84 5.41 -8.00 9.82
C GLY A 84 5.21 -8.28 11.32
N VAL A 85 4.88 -9.50 11.71
CA VAL A 85 4.82 -9.93 13.12
C VAL A 85 6.20 -9.90 13.76
N LEU A 86 7.24 -10.42 13.09
CA LEU A 86 8.61 -10.36 13.60
C LEU A 86 9.14 -8.92 13.70
N LEU A 87 8.88 -8.09 12.69
CA LEU A 87 9.26 -6.68 12.72
C LEU A 87 8.59 -5.94 13.87
N GLY A 88 7.29 -6.17 14.10
CA GLY A 88 6.57 -5.55 15.22
C GLY A 88 7.02 -6.01 16.61
N ALA A 89 7.82 -7.07 16.71
CA ALA A 89 8.44 -7.53 17.95
C ALA A 89 9.81 -6.87 18.21
N LEU A 90 10.38 -6.15 17.24
CA LEU A 90 11.61 -5.41 17.45
C LEU A 90 11.40 -4.31 18.49
N ALA A 91 12.36 -4.21 19.41
CA ALA A 91 12.43 -3.16 20.40
C ALA A 91 13.84 -2.56 20.40
N GLY A 92 13.98 -1.37 20.96
CA GLY A 92 15.28 -0.75 21.16
C GLY A 92 15.82 0.06 19.97
N PRO A 93 16.90 0.81 20.21
CA PRO A 93 17.47 1.75 19.23
C PRO A 93 18.09 1.07 18.00
N GLU A 94 18.47 -0.20 18.08
CA GLU A 94 19.10 -0.98 17.01
C GLU A 94 18.14 -1.40 15.88
N CYS A 95 16.83 -1.17 16.07
CA CYS A 95 15.78 -1.56 15.13
C CYS A 95 16.02 -1.01 13.71
N VAL A 96 16.46 0.24 13.59
CA VAL A 96 16.73 0.89 12.30
C VAL A 96 17.85 0.19 11.54
N ASP A 97 18.97 -0.09 12.20
CA ASP A 97 20.13 -0.74 11.58
C ASP A 97 19.79 -2.16 11.13
N LEU A 98 19.07 -2.91 11.97
CA LEU A 98 18.59 -4.26 11.62
C LEU A 98 17.65 -4.24 10.40
N LEU A 99 16.76 -3.24 10.28
CA LEU A 99 15.86 -3.10 9.14
C LEU A 99 16.59 -2.74 7.85
N ASP A 100 17.57 -1.83 7.91
CA ASP A 100 18.42 -1.54 6.74
C ASP A 100 19.16 -2.80 6.31
N ASP A 101 19.81 -3.53 7.24
CA ASP A 101 20.53 -4.77 6.93
C ASP A 101 19.62 -5.84 6.29
N LEU A 102 18.45 -6.09 6.88
CA LEU A 102 17.46 -7.04 6.33
C LEU A 102 17.04 -6.64 4.91
N TYR A 103 16.87 -5.35 4.62
CA TYR A 103 16.52 -4.88 3.29
C TYR A 103 17.70 -4.92 2.30
N ARG A 104 18.90 -4.51 2.72
CA ARG A 104 20.08 -4.44 1.85
C ARG A 104 20.48 -5.84 1.36
N HIS A 105 20.46 -6.81 2.26
CA HIS A 105 20.96 -8.15 2.01
C HIS A 105 19.87 -9.20 1.72
N GLY A 106 18.60 -8.85 1.91
CA GLY A 106 17.50 -9.77 1.66
C GLY A 106 17.17 -9.99 0.18
N ASP A 107 16.51 -11.11 -0.11
CA ASP A 107 15.89 -11.38 -1.41
C ASP A 107 14.67 -10.46 -1.66
N ALA A 108 14.09 -10.52 -2.87
CA ALA A 108 12.96 -9.66 -3.21
C ALA A 108 11.73 -9.85 -2.30
N GLY A 109 11.49 -11.05 -1.76
CA GLY A 109 10.40 -11.31 -0.83
C GLY A 109 10.69 -10.76 0.56
N GLU A 110 11.95 -10.85 1.01
CA GLU A 110 12.41 -10.28 2.28
C GLU A 110 12.36 -8.75 2.24
N LYS A 111 12.88 -8.12 1.18
CA LYS A 111 12.76 -6.66 0.97
C LYS A 111 11.31 -6.19 0.96
N ARG A 112 10.45 -6.93 0.27
CA ARG A 112 9.00 -6.64 0.25
C ARG A 112 8.41 -6.72 1.65
N GLY A 113 8.77 -7.74 2.42
CA GLY A 113 8.38 -7.90 3.82
C GLY A 113 8.79 -6.70 4.69
N VAL A 114 10.01 -6.16 4.48
CA VAL A 114 10.49 -4.99 5.22
C VAL A 114 9.60 -3.80 4.89
N LEU A 115 9.47 -3.45 3.60
CA LEU A 115 8.65 -2.31 3.14
C LEU A 115 7.21 -2.39 3.65
N ARG A 116 6.58 -3.57 3.56
CA ARG A 116 5.21 -3.77 4.03
C ARG A 116 5.09 -3.68 5.56
N GLY A 117 6.15 -3.99 6.31
CA GLY A 117 6.17 -3.95 7.77
C GLY A 117 6.44 -2.58 8.39
N LEU A 118 7.06 -1.63 7.67
CA LEU A 118 7.50 -0.34 8.22
C LEU A 118 6.40 0.44 8.94
N HIS A 119 5.15 0.39 8.44
CA HIS A 119 4.02 1.09 9.07
C HIS A 119 3.70 0.60 10.49
N ARG A 120 4.11 -0.61 10.87
CA ARG A 120 3.89 -1.14 12.23
C ARG A 120 4.86 -0.54 13.26
N LEU A 121 5.98 -0.02 12.78
CA LEU A 121 7.03 0.62 13.55
C LEU A 121 6.89 2.15 13.54
N ASP A 122 6.01 2.66 12.68
CA ASP A 122 5.68 4.06 12.56
C ASP A 122 4.35 4.36 13.27
N GLY A 123 4.42 4.68 14.56
CA GLY A 123 3.27 5.02 15.40
C GLY A 123 3.21 6.53 15.66
N PRO A 124 2.26 7.30 15.07
CA PRO A 124 2.01 8.68 15.46
C PRO A 124 1.43 8.82 16.88
N ASP A 125 0.81 7.74 17.38
CA ASP A 125 0.22 7.65 18.72
C ASP A 125 1.07 6.84 19.70
N ASP A 126 2.33 6.53 19.36
CA ASP A 126 3.25 5.92 20.32
C ASP A 126 3.49 6.92 21.47
N PRO A 127 3.01 6.64 22.70
CA PRO A 127 3.15 7.57 23.83
C PRO A 127 4.61 7.86 24.19
N ARG A 128 5.55 7.06 23.68
CA ARG A 128 6.99 7.19 23.89
C ARG A 128 7.68 8.07 22.86
N GLY A 129 7.01 8.43 21.76
CA GLY A 129 7.59 9.24 20.69
C GLY A 129 8.74 8.54 19.94
N THR A 130 8.76 7.19 19.93
CA THR A 130 9.88 6.37 19.44
C THR A 130 9.65 5.74 18.06
N GLY A 131 8.70 6.24 17.28
CA GLY A 131 8.47 5.78 15.91
C GLY A 131 9.70 6.01 15.03
N ILE A 132 9.91 5.12 14.04
CA ILE A 132 11.06 5.20 13.11
C ILE A 132 11.07 6.48 12.26
N GLY A 133 9.96 7.22 12.20
CA GLY A 133 9.87 8.49 11.48
C GLY A 133 10.20 8.31 10.00
N SER A 134 10.87 9.30 9.38
CA SER A 134 11.33 9.20 8.00
C SER A 134 12.70 8.49 7.85
N THR A 135 13.25 7.92 8.92
CA THR A 135 14.65 7.42 8.95
C THR A 135 14.91 6.36 7.87
N LEU A 136 13.92 5.51 7.59
CA LEU A 136 14.01 4.43 6.60
C LEU A 136 13.41 4.82 5.24
N LEU A 137 13.20 6.12 4.95
CA LEU A 137 12.68 6.58 3.66
C LEU A 137 13.59 6.17 2.50
N THR A 138 14.91 6.07 2.72
CA THR A 138 15.87 5.64 1.70
C THR A 138 15.61 4.22 1.18
N LEU A 139 15.01 3.33 1.99
CA LEU A 139 14.58 1.99 1.56
C LEU A 139 13.42 2.06 0.57
N VAL A 140 12.45 2.95 0.83
CA VAL A 140 11.32 3.21 -0.07
C VAL A 140 11.82 3.77 -1.40
N GLU A 141 12.73 4.75 -1.35
CA GLU A 141 13.30 5.33 -2.56
C GLU A 141 14.13 4.32 -3.37
N ASP A 142 14.87 3.43 -2.71
CA ASP A 142 15.59 2.33 -3.36
C ASP A 142 14.62 1.37 -4.06
N ALA A 143 13.57 0.94 -3.38
CA ALA A 143 12.54 0.07 -3.96
C ALA A 143 11.89 0.71 -5.20
N LEU A 144 11.65 2.02 -5.17
CA LEU A 144 11.14 2.80 -6.29
C LEU A 144 12.12 2.95 -7.45
N ARG A 145 13.41 2.66 -7.28
CA ARG A 145 14.39 2.60 -8.38
C ARG A 145 14.40 1.24 -9.10
N THR A 146 13.81 0.21 -8.50
CA THR A 146 13.72 -1.15 -9.10
C THR A 146 12.61 -1.25 -10.16
N ASN A 147 12.63 -2.33 -10.96
CA ASN A 147 11.53 -2.70 -11.86
C ASN A 147 10.71 -3.90 -11.34
N ASP A 148 10.80 -4.24 -10.04
CA ASP A 148 9.96 -5.27 -9.44
C ASP A 148 8.63 -4.64 -8.99
N VAL A 149 7.55 -5.00 -9.69
CA VAL A 149 6.17 -4.55 -9.43
C VAL A 149 5.77 -4.73 -7.96
N ARG A 150 6.23 -5.81 -7.31
CA ARG A 150 5.88 -6.13 -5.92
C ARG A 150 6.61 -5.22 -4.93
N LEU A 151 7.87 -4.87 -5.21
CA LEU A 151 8.63 -3.92 -4.40
C LEU A 151 8.10 -2.49 -4.58
N VAL A 152 7.82 -2.08 -5.82
CA VAL A 152 7.25 -0.75 -6.11
C VAL A 152 5.89 -0.58 -5.44
N ALA A 153 5.01 -1.59 -5.49
CA ALA A 153 3.72 -1.55 -4.79
C ALA A 153 3.88 -1.52 -3.26
N ALA A 154 4.84 -2.27 -2.71
CA ALA A 154 5.15 -2.28 -1.27
C ALA A 154 5.72 -0.94 -0.79
N ALA A 155 6.52 -0.25 -1.63
CA ALA A 155 7.08 1.06 -1.34
C ALA A 155 6.00 2.14 -1.17
N LEU A 156 4.85 1.98 -1.84
CA LEU A 156 3.72 2.91 -1.77
C LEU A 156 2.61 2.50 -0.78
N GLN A 157 2.94 1.61 0.16
CA GLN A 157 2.11 1.32 1.32
C GLN A 157 2.18 2.47 2.36
N PRO A 158 1.42 2.45 3.47
CA PRO A 158 1.20 3.63 4.32
C PRO A 158 2.46 4.40 4.74
N TYR A 159 3.57 3.71 5.03
CA TYR A 159 4.84 4.35 5.40
C TYR A 159 5.40 5.23 4.25
N GLY A 160 5.58 4.67 3.05
CA GLY A 160 6.10 5.46 1.92
C GLY A 160 5.13 6.53 1.47
N ALA A 161 3.82 6.23 1.46
CA ALA A 161 2.79 7.21 1.16
C ALA A 161 2.70 8.36 2.19
N ARG A 162 3.23 8.17 3.40
CA ARG A 162 3.32 9.21 4.43
C ARG A 162 4.58 10.05 4.25
N TYR A 163 5.74 9.43 4.06
CA TYR A 163 7.03 10.11 4.12
C TYR A 163 7.59 10.58 2.78
N LEU A 164 7.13 10.04 1.65
CA LEU A 164 7.55 10.57 0.35
C LEU A 164 7.16 12.03 0.21
N GLY A 165 8.09 12.85 -0.28
CA GLY A 165 7.80 14.22 -0.71
C GLY A 165 6.76 14.24 -1.82
N VAL A 166 6.13 15.39 -2.04
CA VAL A 166 5.03 15.54 -3.00
C VAL A 166 5.45 15.08 -4.40
N GLU A 167 6.57 15.60 -4.92
CA GLU A 167 7.08 15.24 -6.26
C GLU A 167 7.46 13.76 -6.38
N ALA A 168 8.18 13.22 -5.39
CA ALA A 168 8.58 11.81 -5.38
C ALA A 168 7.37 10.87 -5.39
N TYR A 169 6.32 11.22 -4.63
CA TYR A 169 5.06 10.47 -4.63
C TYR A 169 4.38 10.51 -6.00
N ARG A 170 4.31 11.67 -6.66
CA ARG A 170 3.74 11.77 -8.02
C ARG A 170 4.47 10.89 -9.02
N HIS A 171 5.80 10.98 -9.07
CA HIS A 171 6.62 10.14 -9.96
C HIS A 171 6.45 8.65 -9.66
N ALA A 172 6.33 8.27 -8.39
CA ALA A 172 6.07 6.88 -8.00
C ALA A 172 4.69 6.38 -8.47
N VAL A 173 3.65 7.21 -8.40
CA VAL A 173 2.31 6.89 -8.93
C VAL A 173 2.36 6.73 -10.45
N VAL A 174 2.99 7.64 -11.18
CA VAL A 174 3.13 7.54 -12.65
C VAL A 174 3.91 6.28 -13.03
N LYS A 175 4.98 5.96 -12.30
CA LYS A 175 5.73 4.71 -12.48
C LYS A 175 4.86 3.47 -12.26
N CYS A 176 3.98 3.48 -11.25
CA CYS A 176 3.04 2.39 -11.01
C CYS A 176 2.15 2.13 -12.23
N VAL A 177 1.57 3.19 -12.79
CA VAL A 177 0.74 3.09 -14.00
C VAL A 177 1.54 2.53 -15.18
N PHE A 178 2.77 3.02 -15.37
CA PHE A 178 3.66 2.53 -16.42
C PHE A 178 3.98 1.03 -16.28
N MET A 179 4.16 0.55 -15.04
CA MET A 179 4.48 -0.85 -14.72
C MET A 179 3.26 -1.77 -14.58
N GLY A 180 2.04 -1.24 -14.71
CA GLY A 180 0.81 -2.01 -14.53
C GLY A 180 0.47 -2.34 -13.07
N VAL A 181 1.01 -1.58 -12.10
CA VAL A 181 0.56 -1.64 -10.70
C VAL A 181 -0.80 -0.92 -10.61
N PRO A 182 -1.86 -1.58 -10.13
CA PRO A 182 -3.17 -0.94 -10.02
C PRO A 182 -3.16 0.21 -9.00
N LEU A 183 -3.73 1.36 -9.35
CA LEU A 183 -3.69 2.56 -8.51
C LEU A 183 -4.45 2.39 -7.18
N HIS A 184 -5.45 1.52 -7.13
CA HIS A 184 -6.23 1.26 -5.92
C HIS A 184 -5.43 0.57 -4.80
N VAL A 185 -4.19 0.11 -5.06
CA VAL A 185 -3.29 -0.47 -4.04
C VAL A 185 -2.36 0.56 -3.40
N ILE A 186 -2.28 1.77 -3.97
CA ILE A 186 -1.43 2.86 -3.49
C ILE A 186 -2.10 3.53 -2.30
N ALA A 187 -1.40 3.61 -1.17
CA ALA A 187 -1.92 4.29 0.01
C ALA A 187 -1.99 5.81 -0.20
N ASN A 188 -3.02 6.42 0.39
CA ASN A 188 -3.28 7.86 0.40
C ASN A 188 -3.44 8.54 -0.96
N LEU A 189 -3.76 7.81 -2.04
CA LEU A 189 -3.87 8.39 -3.38
C LEU A 189 -4.96 9.46 -3.46
N ALA A 190 -6.12 9.22 -2.85
CA ALA A 190 -7.24 10.16 -2.89
C ALA A 190 -6.95 11.47 -2.14
N GLU A 191 -6.13 11.40 -1.08
CA GLU A 191 -5.70 12.53 -0.26
C GLU A 191 -4.52 13.28 -0.89
N ARG A 192 -3.65 12.57 -1.61
CA ARG A 192 -2.40 13.11 -2.18
C ARG A 192 -2.48 13.44 -3.68
N GLN A 193 -3.58 13.12 -4.35
CA GLN A 193 -3.81 13.55 -5.72
C GLN A 193 -3.96 15.07 -5.80
N ASP A 194 -3.37 15.65 -6.83
CA ASP A 194 -3.44 17.06 -7.17
C ASP A 194 -3.43 17.24 -8.68
N ALA A 195 -3.67 18.48 -9.12
CA ALA A 195 -3.73 18.81 -10.54
C ALA A 195 -2.45 18.45 -11.30
N GLU A 196 -1.28 18.49 -10.64
CA GLU A 196 -0.02 18.14 -11.28
C GLU A 196 0.11 16.63 -11.49
N LEU A 197 -0.26 15.81 -10.50
CA LEU A 197 -0.33 14.36 -10.66
C LEU A 197 -1.27 13.99 -11.82
N VAL A 198 -2.46 14.60 -11.87
CA VAL A 198 -3.44 14.31 -12.92
C VAL A 198 -2.91 14.75 -14.28
N ARG A 199 -2.28 15.93 -14.37
CA ARG A 199 -1.63 16.40 -15.61
C ARG A 199 -0.61 15.39 -16.11
N MET A 200 0.26 14.86 -15.24
CA MET A 200 1.24 13.84 -15.60
C MET A 200 0.60 12.53 -16.07
N LEU A 201 -0.52 12.11 -15.46
CA LEU A 201 -1.26 10.91 -15.89
C LEU A 201 -1.96 11.12 -17.25
N VAL A 202 -2.48 12.32 -17.50
CA VAL A 202 -3.04 12.69 -18.81
C VAL A 202 -1.95 12.70 -19.88
N ASP A 203 -0.75 13.25 -19.59
CA ASP A 203 0.39 13.19 -20.50
C ASP A 203 0.79 11.74 -20.81
N LEU A 204 0.88 10.88 -19.80
CA LEU A 204 1.16 9.45 -19.99
C LEU A 204 0.09 8.78 -20.87
N ALA A 205 -1.20 9.08 -20.65
CA ALA A 205 -2.29 8.55 -21.46
C ALA A 205 -2.20 9.05 -22.91
N HIS A 206 -1.83 10.30 -23.12
CA HIS A 206 -1.62 10.89 -24.44
C HIS A 206 -0.46 10.21 -25.18
N GLU A 207 0.70 10.06 -24.53
CA GLU A 207 1.86 9.35 -25.09
C GLU A 207 1.54 7.89 -25.45
N ARG A 208 0.73 7.21 -24.63
CA ARG A 208 0.29 5.84 -24.91
C ARG A 208 -0.67 5.77 -26.10
N SER A 209 -1.65 6.64 -26.14
CA SER A 209 -2.62 6.73 -27.23
C SER A 209 -1.92 7.04 -28.56
N ALA A 210 -1.00 8.01 -28.59
CA ALA A 210 -0.19 8.34 -29.76
C ALA A 210 0.68 7.16 -30.26
N ALA A 211 1.04 6.25 -29.36
CA ALA A 211 1.76 5.01 -29.69
C ALA A 211 0.84 3.82 -30.01
N GLY A 212 -0.48 4.02 -30.11
CA GLY A 212 -1.47 2.96 -30.36
C GLY A 212 -1.59 1.94 -29.23
N ARG A 213 -1.26 2.33 -27.99
CA ARG A 213 -1.33 1.47 -26.80
C ARG A 213 -2.53 1.82 -25.93
N ASP A 214 -3.11 0.81 -25.30
CA ASP A 214 -4.26 0.97 -24.40
C ASP A 214 -3.97 1.91 -23.23
N ILE A 215 -4.98 2.68 -22.85
CA ILE A 215 -4.95 3.56 -21.68
C ILE A 215 -5.28 2.73 -20.43
N PRO A 216 -4.44 2.76 -19.38
CA PRO A 216 -4.73 2.05 -18.14
C PRO A 216 -6.06 2.47 -17.51
N ALA A 217 -6.89 1.49 -17.14
CA ALA A 217 -8.26 1.68 -16.66
C ALA A 217 -8.38 2.52 -15.37
N ASP A 218 -7.28 2.66 -14.63
CA ASP A 218 -7.26 3.44 -13.40
C ASP A 218 -7.10 4.96 -13.64
N ILE A 219 -6.58 5.38 -14.80
CA ILE A 219 -6.34 6.81 -15.10
C ILE A 219 -7.66 7.61 -15.11
N PRO A 220 -8.73 7.18 -15.82
CA PRO A 220 -10.00 7.93 -15.84
C PRO A 220 -10.58 8.22 -14.45
N ALA A 221 -10.44 7.29 -13.51
CA ALA A 221 -10.93 7.46 -12.14
C ALA A 221 -10.20 8.59 -11.39
N VAL A 222 -8.89 8.74 -11.60
CA VAL A 222 -8.09 9.83 -11.01
C VAL A 222 -8.37 11.17 -11.70
N VAL A 223 -8.47 11.15 -13.05
CA VAL A 223 -8.81 12.34 -13.85
C VAL A 223 -10.17 12.92 -13.47
N ALA A 224 -11.14 12.09 -13.10
CA ALA A 224 -12.47 12.54 -12.68
C ALA A 224 -12.44 13.53 -11.50
N ALA A 225 -11.39 13.51 -10.67
CA ALA A 225 -11.24 14.44 -9.56
C ALA A 225 -10.73 15.84 -9.99
N PHE A 226 -10.15 15.97 -11.19
CA PHE A 226 -9.55 17.19 -11.75
C PHE A 226 -9.90 17.32 -13.25
N PRO A 227 -11.19 17.46 -13.61
CA PRO A 227 -11.63 17.51 -15.01
C PRO A 227 -11.00 18.67 -15.80
N GLU A 228 -10.57 19.73 -15.12
CA GLU A 228 -9.87 20.86 -15.73
C GLU A 228 -8.57 20.46 -16.43
N CYS A 229 -7.92 19.37 -16.02
CA CYS A 229 -6.71 18.85 -16.66
C CYS A 229 -6.96 18.35 -18.10
N LEU A 230 -8.22 18.15 -18.48
CA LEU A 230 -8.62 17.79 -19.85
C LEU A 230 -8.85 19.01 -20.76
N HIS A 231 -8.85 20.25 -20.22
CA HIS A 231 -9.05 21.47 -21.01
C HIS A 231 -7.77 21.87 -21.76
N ARG A 232 -7.39 21.05 -22.74
CA ARG A 232 -6.14 21.14 -23.48
C ARG A 232 -6.40 20.97 -24.97
N ALA A 233 -5.89 21.89 -25.78
CA ALA A 233 -6.11 21.90 -27.22
C ALA A 233 -5.34 20.79 -27.96
N ASP A 234 -4.31 20.23 -27.34
CA ASP A 234 -3.45 19.19 -27.90
C ASP A 234 -3.98 17.76 -27.71
N LEU A 235 -5.04 17.55 -26.92
CA LEU A 235 -5.60 16.22 -26.66
C LEU A 235 -6.55 15.77 -27.78
N PRO A 236 -6.32 14.59 -28.39
CA PRO A 236 -7.24 14.01 -29.37
C PRO A 236 -8.64 13.70 -28.80
N ALA A 237 -9.68 13.78 -29.63
CA ALA A 237 -11.07 13.59 -29.20
C ALA A 237 -11.37 12.17 -28.68
N ASP A 238 -10.76 11.16 -29.30
CA ASP A 238 -10.80 9.77 -28.87
C ASP A 238 -10.15 9.56 -27.49
N LEU A 239 -9.01 10.21 -27.23
CA LEU A 239 -8.38 10.22 -25.91
C LEU A 239 -9.28 10.89 -24.86
N LEU A 240 -9.89 12.04 -25.19
CA LEU A 240 -10.83 12.72 -24.30
C LEU A 240 -12.01 11.79 -23.95
N ASN A 241 -12.57 11.09 -24.93
CA ASN A 241 -13.65 10.12 -24.69
C ASN A 241 -13.20 8.96 -23.80
N ALA A 242 -11.98 8.46 -23.97
CA ALA A 242 -11.44 7.38 -23.16
C ALA A 242 -11.10 7.80 -21.71
N LEU A 243 -10.74 9.07 -21.50
CA LEU A 243 -10.44 9.64 -20.18
C LEU A 243 -11.67 10.18 -19.46
N GLN A 244 -12.77 10.43 -20.18
CA GLN A 244 -14.04 10.76 -19.57
C GLN A 244 -14.50 9.58 -18.71
N PRO A 245 -14.76 9.77 -17.41
CA PRO A 245 -15.20 8.69 -16.56
C PRO A 245 -16.56 8.16 -17.06
N ALA A 246 -16.69 6.85 -17.17
CA ALA A 246 -17.97 6.19 -17.33
C ALA A 246 -18.76 6.26 -15.99
N ILE A 247 -19.23 7.45 -15.60
CA ILE A 247 -19.99 7.74 -14.38
C ILE A 247 -19.15 7.52 -13.07
N PRO A 248 -19.10 8.46 -12.11
CA PRO A 248 -17.94 8.56 -11.20
C PRO A 248 -18.07 7.64 -9.97
N LEU A 249 -17.02 6.85 -9.67
CA LEU A 249 -16.87 6.10 -8.41
C LEU A 249 -16.07 6.84 -7.33
N TYR A 250 -15.50 8.02 -7.60
CA TYR A 250 -14.75 8.80 -6.60
C TYR A 250 -14.98 10.30 -6.78
N ILE A 251 -16.07 10.82 -6.20
CA ILE A 251 -16.30 12.27 -6.10
C ILE A 251 -15.71 12.75 -4.77
N ARG A 252 -14.78 13.71 -4.85
CA ARG A 252 -14.33 14.50 -3.69
C ARG A 252 -15.51 15.37 -3.23
N SER A 253 -16.11 15.05 -2.08
CA SER A 253 -17.13 15.92 -1.48
C SER A 253 -16.49 17.28 -1.13
N LYS A 254 -16.98 18.35 -1.76
CA LYS A 254 -16.53 19.73 -1.45
C LYS A 254 -17.26 20.35 -0.26
N ASN A 255 -18.28 19.71 0.30
CA ASN A 255 -19.07 20.22 1.42
C ASN A 255 -19.69 19.06 2.19
N SER A 256 -19.17 18.69 3.37
CA SER A 256 -19.93 18.03 4.46
C SER A 256 -19.01 17.72 5.64
N THR A 257 -19.27 18.35 6.78
CA THR A 257 -18.70 18.03 8.11
C THR A 257 -19.27 16.75 8.72
N CYS A 258 -19.93 15.87 7.95
CA CYS A 258 -20.38 14.58 8.47
C CYS A 258 -20.48 13.55 7.33
N ALA A 259 -19.77 12.44 7.49
CA ALA A 259 -19.69 11.36 6.52
C ALA A 259 -20.95 10.49 6.53
N SER A 260 -21.62 10.37 5.39
CA SER A 260 -22.46 9.22 5.10
C SER A 260 -22.38 8.91 3.61
N TRP A 261 -22.14 7.65 3.28
CA TRP A 261 -22.01 7.13 1.91
C TRP A 261 -23.13 6.13 1.70
N THR A 262 -23.92 6.28 0.64
CA THR A 262 -24.86 5.25 0.19
C THR A 262 -24.56 4.91 -1.26
N ARG A 263 -24.40 3.60 -1.51
CA ARG A 263 -24.11 3.01 -2.82
C ARG A 263 -25.45 2.84 -3.55
N THR A 264 -25.64 3.50 -4.68
CA THR A 264 -26.78 3.21 -5.57
C THR A 264 -26.25 2.44 -6.76
N PHE A 265 -26.67 1.18 -6.90
CA PHE A 265 -26.49 0.42 -8.12
C PHE A 265 -27.62 0.79 -9.09
N THR A 266 -27.28 1.10 -10.33
CA THR A 266 -28.16 0.90 -11.49
C THR A 266 -27.39 0.13 -12.53
#